data_AF-A0A924J9T0-F1
#
_entry.id   AF-A0A924J9T0-F1
#
_cell.length_a   1.000
_cell.length_b   1.000
_cell.length_c   1.000
_cell.angle_alpha   90.00
_cell.angle_beta   90.00
_cell.angle_gamma   90.00
#
_symmetry.space_group_name_H-M   'P 1'
#
loop_
_entity.id
_entity.type
_entity.pdbx_description
1 polymer ?
#
loop_
_entity_poly.entity_id
_entity_poly.type
_entity_poly.pdbx_seq_one_letter_code
_entity_poly.pdbx_strand_id
1 'polypeptide(L)'
;LGELAVGVGPYLVGILIWSIGLSLGGTTGYAMSPARDLSPRIAHALLPIPGKGSSDWGYAWVPVLGPLVGAVIGGLLIRWYAL
;
A
#
# COMPACT_ATOMS: atom_id res chain seq x y z
N LEU A 1 -20.77 -12.67 15.13
CA LEU A 1 -20.71 -11.26 14.72
C LEU A 1 -21.67 -11.11 13.56
N GLY A 2 -22.69 -10.26 13.67
CA GLY A 2 -23.69 -10.10 12.60
C GLY A 2 -23.03 -9.64 11.30
N GLU A 3 -23.65 -9.96 10.16
CA GLU A 3 -23.13 -9.48 8.87
C GLU A 3 -23.15 -7.95 8.83
N LEU A 4 -22.04 -7.37 8.37
CA LEU A 4 -21.97 -5.93 8.14
C LEU A 4 -22.96 -5.56 7.04
N ALA A 5 -23.62 -4.40 7.19
CA ALA A 5 -24.43 -3.87 6.10
C ALA A 5 -23.57 -3.68 4.84
N VAL A 6 -24.18 -3.91 3.67
CA VAL A 6 -23.51 -3.79 2.37
C VAL A 6 -22.83 -2.43 2.27
N GLY A 7 -21.53 -2.43 1.92
CA GLY A 7 -20.73 -1.20 1.79
C GLY A 7 -20.01 -0.74 3.06
N VAL A 8 -20.42 -1.18 4.25
CA VAL A 8 -19.73 -0.82 5.50
C VAL A 8 -18.33 -1.42 5.56
N GLY A 9 -18.15 -2.67 5.11
CA GLY A 9 -16.82 -3.30 5.05
C GLY A 9 -15.80 -2.48 4.24
N PRO A 10 -16.06 -2.19 2.95
CA PRO A 10 -15.20 -1.32 2.14
C PRO A 10 -14.98 0.07 2.74
N TYR A 11 -16.02 0.68 3.33
CA TYR A 11 -15.89 1.98 4.00
C TYR A 11 -14.89 1.94 5.15
N LEU A 12 -14.98 0.94 6.04
CA LEU A 12 -14.06 0.78 7.16
C LEU A 12 -12.63 0.55 6.69
N VAL A 13 -12.42 -0.24 5.64
CA VAL A 13 -11.10 -0.42 5.01
C VAL A 13 -10.57 0.90 4.44
N GLY A 14 -11.44 1.69 3.79
CA GLY A 14 -11.09 3.01 3.27
C GLY A 14 -10.64 3.99 4.34
N ILE A 15 -11.39 4.08 5.45
CA ILE A 15 -11.02 4.93 6.59
C ILE A 15 -9.70 4.44 7.23
N LEU A 16 -9.50 3.13 7.36
CA LEU A 16 -8.24 2.57 7.86
C LEU A 16 -7.04 3.01 7.00
N ILE A 17 -7.12 2.84 5.68
CA ILE A 17 -6.07 3.26 4.74
C ILE A 17 -5.82 4.78 4.84
N TRP A 18 -6.89 5.57 4.94
CA TRP A 18 -6.79 7.02 5.07
C TRP A 18 -6.10 7.44 6.37
N SER A 19 -6.47 6.85 7.51
CA SER A 19 -5.83 7.13 8.81
C SER A 19 -4.34 6.74 8.81
N ILE A 20 -3.96 5.64 8.15
CA ILE A 20 -2.55 5.26 7.98
C ILE A 20 -1.82 6.30 7.11
N GLY A 21 -2.44 6.75 6.02
CA GLY A 21 -1.86 7.78 5.15
C GLY A 21 -1.63 9.11 5.88
N LEU A 22 -2.58 9.54 6.71
CA LEU A 22 -2.46 10.78 7.50
C LEU A 22 -1.42 10.70 8.61
N SER A 23 -1.25 9.53 9.24
CA SER A 23 -0.35 9.36 10.39
C SER A 23 1.07 8.93 10.01
N LEU A 24 1.23 8.13 8.95
CA LEU A 24 2.49 7.49 8.56
C LEU A 24 2.92 7.81 7.11
N GLY A 25 2.16 8.63 6.39
CA GLY A 25 2.44 8.92 4.98
C GLY A 25 3.69 9.77 4.73
N GLY A 26 4.13 10.59 5.69
CA GLY A 26 5.22 11.55 5.47
C GLY A 26 6.58 10.94 5.14
N THR A 27 6.88 9.74 5.64
CA THR A 27 8.22 9.13 5.48
C THR A 27 8.40 8.39 4.16
N THR A 28 7.32 7.82 3.60
CA THR A 28 7.39 6.90 2.44
C THR A 28 6.25 7.08 1.43
N GLY A 29 5.35 8.05 1.64
CA GLY A 29 4.17 8.23 0.79
C GLY A 29 3.14 7.12 0.92
N TYR A 30 3.12 6.39 2.04
CA TYR A 30 2.23 5.25 2.33
C TYR A 30 2.17 4.25 1.16
N ALA A 31 3.34 3.86 0.64
CA ALA A 31 3.46 2.87 -0.43
C ALA A 31 3.20 1.43 0.08
N MET A 32 1.96 1.17 0.49
CA MET A 32 1.51 -0.06 1.18
C MET A 32 1.05 -1.17 0.21
N SER A 33 1.15 -0.94 -1.10
CA SER A 33 0.66 -1.87 -2.11
C SER A 33 1.64 -1.94 -3.28
N PRO A 34 2.16 -3.14 -3.62
CA PRO A 34 3.07 -3.30 -4.74
C PRO A 34 2.48 -2.82 -6.07
N ALA A 35 1.20 -3.10 -6.31
CA ALA A 35 0.52 -2.65 -7.53
C ALA A 35 0.38 -1.12 -7.57
N ARG A 36 0.06 -0.49 -6.43
CA ARG A 36 -0.11 0.97 -6.32
C ARG A 36 1.19 1.73 -6.56
N ASP A 37 2.36 1.12 -6.32
CA ASP A 37 3.66 1.76 -6.52
C ASP A 37 4.34 1.36 -7.84
N LEU A 38 4.35 0.07 -8.18
CA LEU A 38 5.07 -0.43 -9.33
C LEU A 38 4.38 -0.07 -10.65
N SER A 39 3.05 -0.09 -10.70
CA SER A 39 2.34 0.19 -11.95
C SER A 39 2.53 1.64 -12.43
N PRO A 40 2.39 2.68 -11.58
CA PRO A 40 2.68 4.05 -12.00
C PRO A 40 4.16 4.27 -12.32
N ARG A 41 5.07 3.55 -11.64
CA ARG A 41 6.51 3.63 -11.90
C ARG A 41 6.89 3.06 -13.27
N ILE A 42 6.33 1.91 -13.65
CA ILE A 42 6.49 1.34 -14.99
C ILE A 42 5.94 2.31 -16.03
N ALA A 43 4.74 2.87 -15.82
CA ALA A 43 4.18 3.86 -16.71
C ALA A 43 5.09 5.10 -16.85
N HIS A 44 5.60 5.63 -15.74
CA HIS A 44 6.55 6.74 -15.74
C HIS A 44 7.84 6.43 -16.51
N ALA A 45 8.35 5.19 -16.39
CA ALA A 45 9.54 4.77 -17.11
C ALA A 45 9.31 4.68 -18.63
N LEU A 46 8.17 4.15 -19.05
CA LEU A 46 7.87 3.90 -20.47
C LEU A 46 7.34 5.13 -21.22
N LEU A 47 6.51 5.96 -20.57
CA LEU A 47 5.84 7.06 -21.24
C LEU A 47 6.82 8.21 -21.55
N PRO A 48 6.73 8.83 -22.74
CA PRO A 48 7.52 10.00 -23.09
C PRO A 48 6.96 11.24 -22.41
N ILE A 49 7.37 11.49 -21.17
CA ILE A 49 6.96 12.65 -20.38
C ILE A 49 8.06 13.73 -20.49
N PRO A 50 7.78 14.93 -21.06
CA PRO A 50 8.75 16.01 -21.15
C PRO A 50 9.27 16.42 -19.77
N GLY A 51 10.59 16.57 -19.63
CA GLY A 51 11.23 16.99 -18.37
C GLY A 51 11.15 15.96 -17.24
N LYS A 52 10.82 14.69 -17.51
CA LYS A 52 10.74 13.66 -16.46
C LYS A 52 12.10 13.38 -15.81
N GLY A 53 12.07 13.17 -14.49
CA GLY A 53 13.23 12.75 -13.72
C GLY A 53 13.51 11.24 -13.81
N SER A 54 14.37 10.75 -12.92
CA SER A 54 14.58 9.32 -12.72
C SER A 54 13.31 8.63 -12.20
N SER A 55 13.11 7.36 -12.56
CA SER A 55 12.03 6.52 -12.00
C SER A 55 12.38 5.89 -10.65
N ASP A 56 13.54 6.25 -10.06
CA ASP A 56 13.99 5.82 -8.74
C ASP A 56 13.95 4.28 -8.53
N TRP A 57 14.57 3.56 -9.46
CA TRP A 57 14.62 2.09 -9.44
C TRP A 57 15.38 1.53 -8.24
N GLY A 58 16.30 2.31 -7.64
CA GLY A 58 17.02 1.92 -6.42
C GLY A 58 16.09 1.75 -5.22
N TYR A 59 15.01 2.53 -5.13
CA TYR A 59 14.00 2.42 -4.08
C TYR A 59 12.84 1.47 -4.46
N ALA A 60 12.64 1.16 -5.74
CA ALA A 60 11.45 0.47 -6.25
C ALA A 60 11.15 -0.90 -5.62
N TRP A 61 12.16 -1.59 -5.07
CA TRP A 61 11.96 -2.87 -4.39
C TRP A 61 11.33 -2.70 -2.99
N VAL A 62 11.50 -1.55 -2.34
CA VAL A 62 11.01 -1.29 -0.98
C VAL A 62 9.47 -1.30 -0.93
N PRO A 63 8.74 -0.56 -1.81
CA PRO A 63 7.29 -0.64 -1.91
C PRO A 63 6.72 -1.98 -2.40
N VAL A 64 7.58 -2.92 -2.81
CA VAL A 64 7.16 -4.27 -3.21
C VAL A 64 7.35 -5.23 -2.04
N LEU A 65 8.58 -5.36 -1.54
CA LEU A 65 8.89 -6.32 -0.48
C LEU A 65 8.38 -5.86 0.89
N GLY A 66 8.45 -4.57 1.21
CA GLY A 66 7.99 -4.02 2.48
C GLY A 66 6.52 -4.37 2.77
N PRO A 67 5.58 -4.05 1.85
CA PRO A 67 4.18 -4.42 2.02
C PRO A 67 3.91 -5.91 2.08
N LEU A 68 4.60 -6.73 1.28
CA LEU A 68 4.42 -8.18 1.30
C LEU A 68 4.82 -8.77 2.66
N VAL A 69 5.98 -8.37 3.18
CA VAL A 69 6.45 -8.79 4.50
C VAL A 69 5.51 -8.29 5.59
N GLY A 70 5.10 -7.02 5.54
CA GLY A 70 4.16 -6.43 6.49
C GLY A 70 2.80 -7.14 6.50
N ALA A 71 2.26 -7.51 5.33
CA ALA A 71 1.00 -8.24 5.20
C ALA A 71 1.09 -9.65 5.80
N VAL A 72 2.21 -10.35 5.57
CA VAL A 72 2.45 -11.68 6.17
C VAL A 72 2.51 -11.57 7.69
N ILE A 73 3.31 -10.64 8.23
CA ILE A 73 3.43 -10.42 9.67
C ILE A 73 2.06 -10.06 10.28
N GLY A 74 1.34 -9.11 9.69
CA GLY A 74 0.02 -8.69 10.15
C GLY A 74 -0.99 -9.83 10.15
N GLY A 75 -1.02 -10.63 9.08
CA GLY A 75 -1.89 -11.82 8.98
C GLY A 75 -1.56 -12.88 10.04
N LEU A 76 -0.27 -13.13 10.30
CA LEU A 76 0.17 -14.04 11.35
C LEU A 76 -0.19 -13.54 12.75
N LEU A 77 -0.04 -12.25 13.01
CA LEU A 77 -0.44 -11.63 14.29
C LEU A 77 -1.95 -11.77 14.51
N ILE A 78 -2.77 -11.43 13.52
CA ILE A 78 -4.23 -11.59 13.60
C ILE A 78 -4.58 -13.05 13.90
N ARG A 79 -3.96 -13.99 13.19
CA ARG A 79 -4.18 -15.42 13.42
C ARG A 79 -3.76 -15.85 14.83
N TRP A 80 -2.64 -15.34 15.34
CA TRP A 80 -2.15 -15.66 16.67
C TRP A 80 -3.07 -15.13 17.77
N TYR A 81 -3.56 -13.90 17.65
CA TYR A 81 -4.50 -13.31 18.61
C TYR A 81 -5.92 -13.88 18.55
N ALA A 82 -6.30 -14.47 17.42
CA ALA A 82 -7.62 -15.09 17.22
C ALA A 82 -7.68 -16.57 17.63
N LEU A 83 -6.56 -17.14 18.09
CA LEU A 83 -6.45 -18.46 18.74
C LEU A 83 -6.42 -18.31 20.25
#